data_AF-A0A644WE43-F1
#
_entry.id   AF-A0A644WE43-F1
#
_cell.length_a   1.000
_cell.length_b   1.000
_cell.length_c   1.000
_cell.angle_alpha   90.00
_cell.angle_beta   90.00
_cell.angle_gamma   90.00
#
_symmetry.space_group_name_H-M   'P 1'
#
loop_
_entity.id
_entity.type
_entity.pdbx_description
1 polymer ?
#
loop_
_entity_poly.entity_id
_entity_poly.type
_entity_poly.pdbx_seq_one_letter_code
_entity_poly.pdbx_strand_id
1 'polypeptide(L)'
;MTCSFLSTRLDTLLWDSDETDPRCIRFKELLQQQIERLIKVTDVRYFIISMNFVADLYAAEIILKLRHTFPIFLECALHHESSTKNWSVRDQNMYNTILENADVVKTIIPECNIMFYITQRKYIFDSGDIVIAMQKNYKREGDGLIISSASKRKAIIVLNPDVLTVEDYFSLADLPNAIKIYDKVNGEMKEIKVTTTSAKAEQKCRKSKLNSKL
;
A
#
# COMPACT_ATOMS: atom_id res chain seq x y z
N MET A 1 5.91 -5.82 13.54
CA MET A 1 6.30 -5.86 12.11
C MET A 1 6.16 -4.49 11.48
N THR A 2 6.86 -4.24 10.37
CA THR A 2 6.83 -2.98 9.62
C THR A 2 6.14 -3.13 8.27
N CYS A 3 5.22 -2.22 7.95
CA CYS A 3 4.62 -2.11 6.63
C CYS A 3 5.07 -0.83 5.93
N SER A 4 5.57 -0.96 4.71
CA SER A 4 5.89 0.18 3.86
C SER A 4 4.77 0.43 2.85
N PHE A 5 4.51 1.68 2.52
CA PHE A 5 3.53 2.08 1.51
C PHE A 5 4.19 2.96 0.44
N LEU A 6 3.81 2.71 -0.81
CA LEU A 6 4.10 3.58 -1.94
C LEU A 6 2.92 3.65 -2.90
N SER A 7 2.79 4.79 -3.57
CA SER A 7 1.76 5.00 -4.59
C SER A 7 2.33 5.44 -5.95
N THR A 8 1.40 5.66 -6.88
CA THR A 8 1.61 6.26 -8.19
C THR A 8 0.93 7.62 -8.25
N ARG A 9 1.16 8.37 -9.33
CA ARG A 9 0.64 9.74 -9.48
C ARG A 9 -0.89 9.78 -9.61
N LEU A 10 -1.53 10.79 -9.01
CA LEU A 10 -2.99 10.97 -9.08
C LEU A 10 -3.51 11.29 -10.49
N ASP A 11 -2.74 12.02 -11.30
CA ASP A 11 -3.08 12.36 -12.70
C ASP A 11 -3.21 11.13 -13.61
N THR A 12 -2.79 9.97 -13.12
CA THR A 12 -3.03 8.72 -13.82
C THR A 12 -4.42 8.17 -13.49
N LEU A 13 -5.00 8.42 -12.31
CA LEU A 13 -6.19 7.75 -11.74
C LEU A 13 -7.50 8.12 -12.44
N LEU A 14 -8.48 7.22 -12.38
CA LEU A 14 -9.78 7.44 -13.03
C LEU A 14 -10.61 8.60 -12.47
N TRP A 15 -10.29 9.10 -11.29
CA TRP A 15 -10.95 10.23 -10.61
C TRP A 15 -10.03 11.46 -10.48
N ASP A 16 -8.85 11.43 -11.09
CA ASP A 16 -7.83 12.48 -10.98
C ASP A 16 -7.60 12.91 -9.51
N SER A 17 -7.99 14.14 -9.16
CA SER A 17 -7.91 14.73 -7.83
C SER A 17 -9.28 14.94 -7.15
N ASP A 18 -10.38 14.45 -7.73
CA ASP A 18 -11.71 14.56 -7.12
C ASP A 18 -11.90 13.49 -6.02
N GLU A 19 -11.61 13.89 -4.78
CA GLU A 19 -11.80 13.04 -3.61
C GLU A 19 -13.28 12.79 -3.25
N THR A 20 -14.22 13.53 -3.85
CA THR A 20 -15.66 13.29 -3.66
C THR A 20 -16.20 12.20 -4.60
N ASP A 21 -15.39 11.79 -5.58
CA ASP A 21 -15.72 10.72 -6.50
C ASP A 21 -15.94 9.40 -5.73
N PRO A 22 -17.04 8.67 -5.98
CA PRO A 22 -17.31 7.39 -5.33
C PRO A 22 -16.17 6.36 -5.46
N ARG A 23 -15.38 6.42 -6.53
CA ARG A 23 -14.21 5.56 -6.76
C ARG A 23 -13.08 5.90 -5.78
N CYS A 24 -12.83 7.18 -5.54
CA CYS A 24 -11.85 7.62 -4.54
C CYS A 24 -12.27 7.16 -3.14
N ILE A 25 -13.54 7.38 -2.77
CA ILE A 25 -14.09 6.98 -1.47
C ILE A 25 -13.91 5.47 -1.25
N ARG A 26 -14.36 4.66 -2.21
CA ARG A 26 -14.22 3.19 -2.14
C ARG A 26 -12.77 2.74 -2.07
N PHE A 27 -11.88 3.42 -2.78
CA PHE A 27 -10.45 3.13 -2.72
C PHE A 27 -9.88 3.41 -1.32
N LYS A 28 -10.21 4.56 -0.71
CA LYS A 28 -9.78 4.89 0.66
C LYS A 28 -10.34 3.88 1.68
N GLU A 29 -11.59 3.44 1.52
CA GLU A 29 -12.19 2.38 2.34
C GLU A 29 -11.42 1.06 2.19
N LEU A 30 -11.11 0.66 0.95
CA LEU A 30 -10.33 -0.56 0.67
C LEU A 30 -8.93 -0.48 1.28
N LEU A 31 -8.26 0.68 1.15
CA LEU A 31 -6.95 0.95 1.73
C LEU A 31 -6.99 0.85 3.25
N GLN A 32 -7.99 1.46 3.90
CA GLN A 32 -8.20 1.34 5.33
C GLN A 32 -8.40 -0.12 5.76
N GLN A 33 -9.23 -0.88 5.05
CA GLN A 33 -9.44 -2.30 5.34
C GLN A 33 -8.14 -3.11 5.25
N GLN A 34 -7.26 -2.81 4.28
CA GLN A 34 -5.97 -3.49 4.19
C GLN A 34 -5.04 -3.12 5.35
N ILE A 35 -4.96 -1.85 5.70
CA ILE A 35 -4.13 -1.39 6.83
C ILE A 35 -4.61 -2.04 8.13
N GLU A 36 -5.92 -2.06 8.38
CA GLU A 36 -6.49 -2.76 9.53
C GLU A 36 -6.24 -4.27 9.50
N ARG A 37 -6.33 -4.90 8.32
CA ARG A 37 -5.98 -6.32 8.14
C ARG A 37 -4.56 -6.59 8.60
N LEU A 38 -3.59 -5.76 8.18
CA LEU A 38 -2.19 -5.91 8.57
C LEU A 38 -1.96 -5.71 10.07
N ILE A 39 -2.64 -4.73 10.67
CA ILE A 39 -2.59 -4.48 12.11
C ILE A 39 -3.09 -5.71 12.88
N LYS A 40 -4.22 -6.30 12.47
CA LYS A 40 -4.91 -7.37 13.20
C LYS A 40 -4.30 -8.76 12.96
N VAL A 41 -3.93 -9.07 11.71
CA VAL A 41 -3.45 -10.40 11.30
C VAL A 41 -1.95 -10.56 11.46
N THR A 42 -1.18 -9.49 11.24
CA THR A 42 0.29 -9.59 11.16
C THR A 42 1.00 -8.75 12.22
N ASP A 43 0.26 -8.16 13.18
CA ASP A 43 0.84 -7.33 14.23
C ASP A 43 1.76 -6.22 13.67
N VAL A 44 1.36 -5.63 12.53
CA VAL A 44 2.06 -4.45 12.01
C VAL A 44 1.79 -3.29 12.94
N ARG A 45 2.88 -2.68 13.44
CA ARG A 45 2.82 -1.55 14.38
C ARG A 45 3.62 -0.35 13.89
N TYR A 46 4.42 -0.51 12.84
CA TYR A 46 5.22 0.57 12.27
C TYR A 46 4.90 0.71 10.79
N PHE A 47 4.56 1.92 10.34
CA PHE A 47 4.25 2.23 8.95
C PHE A 47 5.24 3.23 8.39
N ILE A 48 5.77 2.96 7.19
CA ILE A 48 6.66 3.86 6.46
C ILE A 48 5.97 4.29 5.17
N ILE A 49 5.77 5.59 4.97
CA ILE A 49 5.10 6.14 3.79
C ILE A 49 6.09 6.93 2.94
N SER A 50 6.10 6.72 1.61
CA SER A 50 7.05 7.38 0.69
C SER A 50 6.84 8.88 0.49
N MET A 51 5.64 9.41 0.75
CA MET A 51 5.31 10.84 0.65
C MET A 51 5.68 11.51 -0.69
N ASN A 52 5.73 10.73 -1.78
CA ASN A 52 6.14 11.18 -3.12
C ASN A 52 4.98 11.79 -3.91
N PHE A 53 3.78 11.26 -3.70
CA PHE A 53 2.59 11.67 -4.44
C PHE A 53 1.46 11.99 -3.48
N VAL A 54 0.51 12.81 -3.92
CA VAL A 54 -0.69 13.14 -3.13
C VAL A 54 -1.46 11.88 -2.70
N ALA A 55 -1.41 10.82 -3.51
CA ALA A 55 -1.99 9.52 -3.14
C ALA A 55 -1.36 8.87 -1.90
N ASP A 56 -0.09 9.15 -1.57
CA ASP A 56 0.56 8.68 -0.35
C ASP A 56 -0.11 9.27 0.90
N LEU A 57 -0.68 10.48 0.78
CA LEU A 57 -1.34 11.17 1.89
C LEU A 57 -2.57 10.41 2.36
N TYR A 58 -3.28 9.71 1.46
CA TYR A 58 -4.44 8.89 1.84
C TYR A 58 -4.06 7.81 2.86
N ALA A 59 -2.94 7.12 2.64
CA ALA A 59 -2.47 6.10 3.56
C ALA A 59 -2.06 6.74 4.90
N ALA A 60 -1.33 7.84 4.87
CA ALA A 60 -0.87 8.53 6.07
C ALA A 60 -2.05 9.05 6.92
N GLU A 61 -3.05 9.70 6.33
CA GLU A 61 -4.25 10.14 7.03
C GLU A 61 -4.99 8.97 7.68
N ILE A 62 -5.16 7.87 6.95
CA ILE A 62 -5.82 6.66 7.46
C ILE A 62 -5.04 6.09 8.66
N ILE A 63 -3.72 6.03 8.58
CA ILE A 63 -2.87 5.53 9.67
C ILE A 63 -2.98 6.44 10.89
N LEU A 64 -2.89 7.76 10.72
CA LEU A 64 -3.05 8.73 11.81
C LEU A 64 -4.42 8.59 12.49
N LYS A 65 -5.48 8.38 11.70
CA LYS A 65 -6.84 8.10 12.23
C LYS A 65 -6.88 6.79 13.01
N LEU A 66 -6.31 5.71 12.47
CA LEU A 66 -6.29 4.39 13.11
C LEU A 66 -5.44 4.36 14.38
N ARG A 67 -4.47 5.26 14.53
CA ARG A 67 -3.65 5.42 15.74
C ARG A 67 -4.47 5.74 16.99
N HIS A 68 -5.66 6.32 16.84
CA HIS A 68 -6.59 6.49 17.97
C HIS A 68 -7.16 5.16 18.50
N THR A 69 -7.10 4.09 17.71
CA THR A 69 -7.64 2.77 18.05
C THR A 69 -6.54 1.74 18.29
N PHE A 70 -5.40 1.86 17.61
CA PHE A 70 -4.30 0.91 17.65
C PHE A 70 -2.98 1.61 18.01
N PRO A 71 -2.08 0.98 18.80
CA PRO A 71 -0.77 1.54 19.12
C PRO A 71 0.19 1.38 17.94
N ILE A 72 0.04 2.25 16.93
CA ILE A 72 0.81 2.24 15.69
C ILE A 72 1.61 3.53 15.50
N PHE A 73 2.72 3.41 14.79
CA PHE A 73 3.66 4.49 14.50
C PHE A 73 3.70 4.80 13.02
N LEU A 74 3.87 6.08 12.68
CA LEU A 74 4.01 6.59 11.32
C LEU A 74 5.38 7.23 11.09
N GLU A 75 6.12 6.71 10.11
CA GLU A 75 7.31 7.32 9.54
C GLU A 75 7.00 7.88 8.13
N CYS A 76 7.30 9.15 7.94
CA CYS A 76 7.27 9.83 6.63
C CYS A 76 8.68 9.86 6.03
N ALA A 77 8.90 9.11 4.97
CA ALA A 77 10.19 8.98 4.29
C ALA A 77 10.28 9.94 3.08
N LEU A 78 10.69 11.17 3.37
CA LEU A 78 10.74 12.26 2.41
C LEU A 78 11.84 12.08 1.38
N HIS A 79 11.62 12.64 0.20
CA HIS A 79 12.59 12.66 -0.87
C HIS A 79 13.39 13.97 -0.80
N HIS A 80 12.74 15.12 -0.98
CA HIS A 80 13.34 16.47 -0.97
C HIS A 80 12.24 17.53 -0.73
N GLU A 81 12.59 18.65 -0.09
CA GLU A 81 11.61 19.69 0.31
C GLU A 81 10.84 20.33 -0.86
N SER A 82 11.39 20.34 -2.07
CA SER A 82 10.77 21.04 -3.21
C SER A 82 9.65 20.27 -3.92
N SER A 83 9.35 19.03 -3.54
CA SER A 83 8.46 18.14 -4.29
C SER A 83 6.97 18.54 -4.26
N THR A 84 6.56 19.37 -3.30
CA THR A 84 5.15 19.76 -3.10
C THR A 84 4.80 21.13 -3.68
N LYS A 85 5.76 21.87 -4.25
CA LYS A 85 5.53 23.25 -4.74
C LYS A 85 4.42 23.39 -5.78
N ASN A 86 4.18 22.34 -6.57
CA ASN A 86 3.16 22.32 -7.61
C ASN A 86 1.84 21.68 -7.14
N TRP A 87 1.74 21.28 -5.87
CA TRP A 87 0.51 20.71 -5.32
C TRP A 87 -0.49 21.81 -5.00
N SER A 88 -1.77 21.46 -4.92
CA SER A 88 -2.80 22.41 -4.49
C SER A 88 -2.53 22.88 -3.05
N VAL A 89 -3.03 24.06 -2.68
CA VAL A 89 -2.90 24.57 -1.30
C VAL A 89 -3.50 23.58 -0.29
N ARG A 90 -4.61 22.93 -0.65
CA ARG A 90 -5.22 21.85 0.14
C ARG A 90 -4.23 20.72 0.40
N ASP A 91 -3.61 20.19 -0.64
CA ASP A 91 -2.69 19.05 -0.52
C ASP A 91 -1.41 19.41 0.23
N GLN A 92 -0.92 20.65 0.08
CA GLN A 92 0.20 21.16 0.86
C GLN A 92 -0.15 21.26 2.35
N ASN A 93 -1.34 21.76 2.69
CA ASN A 93 -1.80 21.82 4.07
C ASN A 93 -1.93 20.41 4.66
N MET A 94 -2.55 19.48 3.92
CA MET A 94 -2.67 18.08 4.32
C MET A 94 -1.31 17.43 4.55
N TYR A 95 -0.38 17.62 3.62
CA TYR A 95 1.01 17.14 3.74
C TYR A 95 1.68 17.67 5.02
N ASN A 96 1.61 18.98 5.27
CA ASN A 96 2.22 19.59 6.45
C ASN A 96 1.58 19.07 7.75
N THR A 97 0.24 18.97 7.79
CA THR A 97 -0.47 18.38 8.94
C THR A 97 -0.03 16.94 9.19
N ILE A 98 0.16 16.14 8.14
CA ILE A 98 0.68 14.77 8.28
C ILE A 98 2.08 14.79 8.89
N LEU A 99 2.99 15.64 8.40
CA LEU A 99 4.36 15.71 8.93
C LEU A 99 4.41 16.14 10.40
N GLU A 100 3.58 17.09 10.80
CA GLU A 100 3.47 17.54 12.19
C GLU A 100 2.97 16.44 13.14
N ASN A 101 2.20 15.48 12.62
CA ASN A 101 1.60 14.40 13.40
C ASN A 101 2.32 13.06 13.26
N ALA A 102 3.29 12.95 12.36
CA ALA A 102 4.11 11.75 12.17
C ALA A 102 5.08 11.56 13.34
N ASP A 103 5.32 10.30 13.70
CA ASP A 103 6.24 9.96 14.79
C ASP A 103 7.70 10.12 14.36
N VAL A 104 7.98 9.89 13.08
CA VAL A 104 9.30 10.06 12.47
C VAL A 104 9.17 10.74 11.12
N VAL A 105 9.99 11.75 10.86
CA VAL A 105 10.15 12.35 9.53
C VAL A 105 11.61 12.19 9.12
N LYS A 106 11.85 11.49 8.00
CA LYS A 106 13.20 11.15 7.54
C LYS A 106 13.39 11.53 6.09
N THR A 107 14.40 12.34 5.80
CA THR A 107 14.76 12.70 4.42
C THR A 107 15.75 11.68 3.85
N ILE A 108 15.40 11.07 2.72
CA ILE A 108 16.19 10.08 2.01
C ILE A 108 16.88 10.75 0.83
N ILE A 109 18.12 11.18 1.05
CA ILE A 109 18.94 11.85 0.05
C ILE A 109 19.81 10.80 -0.66
N PRO A 110 19.81 10.73 -1.99
CA PRO A 110 20.60 9.77 -2.75
C PRO A 110 22.03 10.31 -2.91
N GLU A 111 22.99 9.41 -3.04
CA GLU A 111 24.37 9.79 -3.40
C GLU A 111 24.46 10.37 -4.82
N CYS A 112 23.47 10.09 -5.68
CA CYS A 112 23.40 10.58 -7.06
C CYS A 112 21.99 11.07 -7.42
N ASN A 113 21.88 12.31 -7.93
CA ASN A 113 20.61 12.95 -8.29
C ASN A 113 19.78 12.18 -9.34
N ILE A 114 20.41 11.44 -10.25
CA ILE A 114 19.70 10.69 -11.31
C ILE A 114 18.99 9.45 -10.74
N MET A 115 19.48 8.89 -9.63
CA MET A 115 18.98 7.63 -9.05
C MET A 115 17.99 7.82 -7.92
N PHE A 116 17.58 9.06 -7.66
CA PHE A 116 16.82 9.46 -6.50
C PHE A 116 15.56 8.63 -6.24
N TYR A 117 14.68 8.50 -7.25
CA TYR A 117 13.46 7.71 -7.13
C TYR A 117 13.74 6.22 -6.87
N ILE A 118 14.79 5.68 -7.49
CA ILE A 118 15.18 4.27 -7.32
C ILE A 118 15.73 4.04 -5.91
N THR A 119 16.58 4.93 -5.41
CA THR A 119 17.18 4.83 -4.08
C THR A 119 16.12 4.90 -2.98
N GLN A 120 15.19 5.85 -3.07
CA GLN A 120 14.14 5.97 -2.07
C GLN A 120 13.13 4.82 -2.18
N ARG A 121 12.73 4.40 -3.39
CA ARG A 121 11.88 3.21 -3.53
C ARG A 121 12.57 1.97 -2.95
N LYS A 122 13.87 1.80 -3.22
CA LYS A 122 14.67 0.74 -2.60
C LYS A 122 14.63 0.82 -1.08
N TYR A 123 14.77 2.00 -0.46
CA TYR A 123 14.60 2.18 0.97
C TYR A 123 13.21 1.72 1.45
N ILE A 124 12.14 2.16 0.79
CA ILE A 124 10.75 1.79 1.15
C ILE A 124 10.58 0.27 1.10
N PHE A 125 11.03 -0.38 0.02
CA PHE A 125 10.95 -1.83 -0.14
C PHE A 125 11.85 -2.58 0.84
N ASP A 126 13.05 -2.07 1.14
CA ASP A 126 14.02 -2.74 2.03
C ASP A 126 13.66 -2.58 3.51
N SER A 127 13.00 -1.49 3.91
CA SER A 127 12.61 -1.22 5.31
C SER A 127 11.34 -1.92 5.77
N GLY A 128 10.46 -2.33 4.84
CA GLY A 128 9.20 -3.02 5.17
C GLY A 128 9.35 -4.54 5.21
N ASP A 129 8.73 -5.19 6.19
CA ASP A 129 8.49 -6.65 6.16
C ASP A 129 7.38 -6.98 5.15
N ILE A 130 6.39 -6.08 5.09
CA ILE A 130 5.25 -6.10 4.17
C ILE A 130 5.26 -4.78 3.39
N VAL A 131 4.90 -4.82 2.11
CA VAL A 131 4.77 -3.61 1.28
C VAL A 131 3.37 -3.54 0.67
N ILE A 132 2.67 -2.43 0.87
CA ILE A 132 1.48 -2.07 0.11
C ILE A 132 1.91 -1.14 -1.03
N ALA A 133 1.56 -1.50 -2.27
CA ALA A 133 1.83 -0.70 -3.45
C ALA A 133 0.51 -0.34 -4.15
N MET A 134 0.17 0.95 -4.21
CA MET A 134 -0.97 1.45 -4.99
C MET A 134 -0.54 1.68 -6.43
N GLN A 135 -0.95 0.81 -7.36
CA GLN A 135 -0.52 0.82 -8.76
C GLN A 135 -1.61 0.25 -9.68
N LYS A 136 -1.77 0.80 -10.89
CA LYS A 136 -2.75 0.28 -11.88
C LYS A 136 -2.22 -0.94 -12.60
N ASN A 137 -0.94 -0.94 -12.93
CA ASN A 137 -0.32 -2.06 -13.61
C ASN A 137 1.12 -2.24 -13.15
N TYR A 138 1.30 -3.09 -12.15
CA TYR A 138 2.62 -3.36 -11.59
C TYR A 138 3.64 -3.86 -12.64
N LYS A 139 3.22 -4.50 -13.75
CA LYS A 139 4.15 -4.95 -14.81
C LYS A 139 4.62 -3.84 -15.74
N ARG A 140 3.88 -2.73 -15.81
CA ARG A 140 4.11 -1.64 -16.77
C ARG A 140 4.53 -0.34 -16.11
N GLU A 141 4.14 -0.12 -14.86
CA GLU A 141 4.65 0.98 -14.04
C GLU A 141 6.07 0.62 -13.58
N GLY A 142 6.98 1.61 -13.57
CA GLY A 142 8.44 1.43 -13.45
C GLY A 142 8.94 0.66 -12.21
N ASP A 143 8.05 0.32 -11.29
CA ASP A 143 8.31 -0.45 -10.07
C ASP A 143 8.25 -1.96 -10.25
N GLY A 144 7.78 -2.46 -11.40
CA GLY A 144 7.53 -3.89 -11.60
C GLY A 144 8.76 -4.78 -11.38
N LEU A 145 9.95 -4.30 -11.73
CA LEU A 145 11.21 -5.01 -11.47
C LEU A 145 11.56 -5.06 -9.98
N ILE A 146 11.31 -3.97 -9.25
CA ILE A 146 11.56 -3.89 -7.81
C ILE A 146 10.58 -4.81 -7.08
N ILE A 147 9.30 -4.75 -7.44
CA ILE A 147 8.24 -5.62 -6.88
C ILE A 147 8.54 -7.09 -7.15
N SER A 148 8.84 -7.46 -8.40
CA SER A 148 9.17 -8.85 -8.78
C SER A 148 10.40 -9.39 -8.05
N SER A 149 11.37 -8.52 -7.75
CA SER A 149 12.57 -8.91 -7.00
C SER A 149 12.30 -9.01 -5.50
N ALA A 150 11.51 -8.09 -4.95
CA ALA A 150 11.16 -8.05 -3.53
C ALA A 150 10.15 -9.16 -3.15
N SER A 151 9.20 -9.51 -4.02
CA SER A 151 8.17 -10.54 -3.76
C SER A 151 8.75 -11.94 -3.53
N LYS A 152 10.00 -12.18 -3.97
CA LYS A 152 10.72 -13.42 -3.71
C LYS A 152 11.14 -13.59 -2.24
N ARG A 153 11.10 -12.50 -1.46
CA ARG A 153 11.63 -12.46 -0.09
C ARG A 153 10.71 -11.77 0.91
N LYS A 154 9.69 -11.05 0.44
CA LYS A 154 8.82 -10.19 1.24
C LYS A 154 7.38 -10.28 0.77
N ALA A 155 6.46 -10.00 1.68
CA ALA A 155 5.06 -9.92 1.32
C ALA A 155 4.73 -8.59 0.65
N ILE A 156 4.06 -8.66 -0.50
CA ILE A 156 3.65 -7.49 -1.26
C ILE A 156 2.16 -7.58 -1.56
N ILE A 157 1.46 -6.50 -1.25
CA ILE A 157 0.04 -6.30 -1.52
C ILE A 157 -0.05 -5.20 -2.57
N VAL A 158 -0.54 -5.53 -3.76
CA VAL A 158 -0.79 -4.54 -4.80
C VAL A 158 -2.26 -4.15 -4.77
N LEU A 159 -2.50 -2.85 -4.61
CA LEU A 159 -3.82 -2.25 -4.65
C LEU A 159 -4.00 -1.53 -5.98
N ASN A 160 -4.98 -1.97 -6.75
CA ASN A 160 -5.34 -1.28 -7.98
C ASN A 160 -6.42 -0.24 -7.71
N PRO A 161 -6.12 1.06 -7.82
CA PRO A 161 -7.08 2.11 -7.54
C PRO A 161 -8.27 2.11 -8.51
N ASP A 162 -8.06 1.76 -9.79
CA ASP A 162 -9.09 1.89 -10.83
C ASP A 162 -10.13 0.77 -10.80
N VAL A 163 -9.66 -0.47 -10.60
CA VAL A 163 -10.53 -1.66 -10.60
C VAL A 163 -10.82 -2.16 -9.19
N LEU A 164 -10.28 -1.50 -8.16
CA LEU A 164 -10.48 -1.81 -6.74
C LEU A 164 -10.12 -3.27 -6.39
N THR A 165 -9.02 -3.77 -6.95
CA THR A 165 -8.53 -5.13 -6.70
C THR A 165 -7.37 -5.14 -5.71
N VAL A 166 -7.27 -6.24 -4.96
CA VAL A 166 -6.16 -6.54 -4.06
C VAL A 166 -5.47 -7.81 -4.57
N GLU A 167 -4.17 -7.72 -4.82
CA GLU A 167 -3.34 -8.84 -5.24
C GLU A 167 -2.21 -9.06 -4.22
N ASP A 168 -2.25 -10.19 -3.52
CA ASP A 168 -1.20 -10.61 -2.58
C ASP A 168 -0.16 -11.46 -3.33
N TYR A 169 1.06 -10.94 -3.49
CA TYR A 169 2.17 -11.62 -4.22
C TYR A 169 3.01 -12.54 -3.32
N PHE A 170 2.60 -12.70 -2.07
CA PHE A 170 3.12 -13.65 -1.10
C PHE A 170 2.00 -13.90 -0.07
N SER A 171 1.78 -15.16 0.32
CA SER A 171 0.77 -15.47 1.32
C SER A 171 1.17 -14.84 2.65
N LEU A 172 0.29 -14.01 3.22
CA LEU A 172 0.52 -13.46 4.57
C LEU A 172 0.62 -14.57 5.62
N ALA A 173 0.02 -15.74 5.40
CA ALA A 173 0.13 -16.89 6.30
C ALA A 173 1.52 -17.55 6.27
N ASP A 174 2.34 -17.23 5.27
CA ASP A 174 3.69 -17.77 5.11
C ASP A 174 4.73 -16.88 5.79
N LEU A 175 4.32 -15.73 6.37
CA LEU A 175 5.20 -14.88 7.17
C LEU A 175 5.46 -15.52 8.54
N PRO A 176 6.72 -15.57 9.01
CA PRO A 176 7.10 -16.29 10.23
C PRO A 176 6.40 -15.79 11.51
N ASN A 177 5.84 -14.57 11.48
CA ASN A 177 5.15 -13.95 12.60
C ASN A 177 3.65 -13.68 12.34
N ALA A 178 3.06 -14.27 11.29
CA ALA A 178 1.63 -14.10 11.03
C ALA A 178 0.81 -14.67 12.21
N ILE A 179 -0.02 -13.84 12.82
CA ILE A 179 -0.94 -14.29 13.88
C ILE A 179 -1.98 -15.18 13.20
N LYS A 180 -1.99 -16.45 13.60
CA LYS A 180 -3.09 -17.36 13.28
C LYS A 180 -4.34 -16.85 13.98
N ILE A 181 -5.30 -16.35 13.22
CA ILE A 181 -6.59 -15.93 13.74
C ILE A 181 -7.47 -17.16 13.89
N TYR A 182 -8.02 -17.36 15.08
CA TYR A 182 -8.98 -18.43 15.36
C TYR A 182 -10.34 -17.82 15.67
N ASP A 183 -11.40 -18.45 15.17
CA ASP A 183 -12.77 -18.06 15.47
C ASP A 183 -13.62 -19.29 15.83
N LYS A 184 -14.69 -19.05 16.58
CA LYS A 184 -15.53 -20.10 17.15
C LYS A 184 -16.64 -20.45 16.17
N VAL A 185 -16.45 -21.51 15.38
CA VAL A 185 -17.43 -21.99 14.39
C VAL A 185 -18.07 -23.27 14.93
N ASN A 186 -19.40 -23.24 15.14
CA ASN A 186 -20.17 -24.35 15.72
C ASN A 186 -19.65 -24.84 17.08
N GLY A 187 -19.13 -23.92 17.91
CA GLY A 187 -18.62 -24.25 19.23
C GLY A 187 -17.14 -24.67 19.28
N GLU A 188 -16.51 -24.90 18.13
CA GLU A 188 -15.10 -25.27 18.00
C GLU A 188 -14.24 -24.10 17.55
N MET A 189 -13.05 -23.95 18.13
CA MET A 189 -12.04 -22.99 17.67
C MET A 189 -11.42 -23.48 16.36
N LYS A 190 -11.61 -22.75 15.27
CA LYS A 190 -11.04 -23.07 13.95
C LYS A 190 -10.14 -21.94 13.46
N GLU A 191 -8.96 -22.29 12.95
CA GLU A 191 -8.04 -21.36 12.30
C GLU A 191 -8.72 -20.80 11.04
N ILE A 192 -8.94 -19.49 11.01
CA ILE A 192 -9.46 -18.81 9.83
C ILE A 192 -8.30 -18.63 8.87
N LYS A 193 -8.32 -19.40 7.77
CA LYS A 193 -7.57 -19.00 6.58
C LYS A 193 -8.21 -17.72 6.05
N VAL A 194 -7.53 -16.59 6.21
CA VAL A 194 -7.93 -15.32 5.62
C VAL A 194 -7.84 -15.49 4.10
N THR A 195 -8.93 -15.94 3.48
CA THR A 195 -9.02 -16.05 2.03
C THR A 195 -9.11 -14.65 1.46
N THR A 196 -8.04 -14.21 0.81
CA THR A 196 -8.10 -13.03 -0.04
C THR A 196 -9.07 -13.26 -1.20
N THR A 197 -9.92 -12.28 -1.43
CA THR A 197 -10.94 -12.25 -2.48
C THR A 197 -10.32 -12.07 -3.88
N SER A 198 -9.30 -12.85 -4.26
CA SER A 198 -8.75 -12.87 -5.62
C SER A 198 -8.98 -14.18 -6.37
N ALA A 199 -9.45 -15.25 -5.72
CA ALA A 199 -9.60 -16.58 -6.33
C ALA A 199 -10.71 -16.69 -7.41
N LYS A 200 -11.54 -15.67 -7.63
CA LYS A 200 -12.56 -15.66 -8.72
C LYS A 200 -12.14 -14.90 -9.98
N ALA A 201 -11.05 -14.12 -9.95
CA ALA A 201 -10.60 -13.34 -11.10
C ALA A 201 -9.71 -14.13 -12.07
N GLU A 202 -8.92 -15.09 -11.57
CA GLU A 202 -7.98 -15.84 -12.41
C GLU A 202 -8.66 -16.90 -13.31
N GLN A 203 -9.81 -17.43 -12.90
CA GLN A 203 -10.48 -18.50 -13.65
C GLN A 203 -11.32 -17.99 -14.84
N LYS A 204 -11.66 -16.69 -14.86
CA LYS A 204 -12.43 -16.07 -15.94
C LYS A 204 -11.55 -15.62 -17.13
N CYS A 205 -10.26 -15.36 -16.89
CA CYS A 205 -9.31 -14.93 -17.93
C CYS A 205 -8.72 -16.11 -18.75
N ARG A 206 -8.70 -17.33 -18.19
CA ARG A 206 -8.27 -18.54 -18.91
C ARG A 206 -9.32 -19.12 -19.86
N LYS A 207 -10.61 -18.86 -19.63
CA LYS A 207 -11.70 -19.36 -20.51
C LYS A 207 -11.95 -18.47 -21.74
N SER A 208 -11.59 -17.18 -21.71
CA SER A 208 -11.76 -16.29 -22.86
C SER A 208 -10.64 -16.37 -23.90
N LYS A 209 -9.47 -16.94 -23.56
CA LYS A 209 -8.34 -17.12 -24.49
C LYS A 209 -8.33 -18.45 -25.26
N LEU A 210 -9.22 -19.38 -24.94
CA LEU A 210 -9.33 -20.65 -25.66
C LEU A 210 -10.40 -20.63 -26.78
N ASN A 211 -11.33 -19.68 -26.75
CA ASN A 211 -12.42 -19.56 -27.73
C ASN A 211 -12.18 -18.51 -28.84
N SER A 212 -10.97 -17.97 -28.96
CA SER A 212 -10.59 -17.03 -30.04
C SER A 212 -9.53 -17.62 -30.99
N LYS A 213 -9.42 -18.96 -31.04
CA LYS A 213 -8.51 -19.69 -31.93
C LYS A 213 -9.21 -20.80 -32.73
N LEU A 214 -10.50 -20.63 -33.01
CA LEU A 214 -11.25 -21.34 -34.04
C LEU A 214 -11.96 -20.31 -34.91
#